data_AF-W1XQM8-F1
#
_entry.id   AF-W1XQM8-F1
#
_cell.length_a   1.000
_cell.length_b   1.000
_cell.length_c   1.000
_cell.angle_alpha   90.00
_cell.angle_beta   90.00
_cell.angle_gamma   90.00
#
_symmetry.space_group_name_H-M   'P 1'
#
loop_
_entity.id
_entity.type
_entity.pdbx_description
1 polymer ?
#
loop_
_entity_poly.entity_id
_entity_poly.type
_entity_poly.pdbx_seq_one_letter_code
_entity_poly.pdbx_strand_id
1 'polypeptide(L)' 'IAEEARQNLAKKDQEIAKSVQDKAMEAAKAVGDAKGLSVVMTKDTVLYGGVDITDQVLKKLATDAKK' A
#
# COMPACT_ATOMS: atom_id res chain seq x y z
N ILE A 1 -8.67 -20.73 -25.16
CA ILE A 1 -7.82 -21.41 -24.15
C ILE A 1 -6.55 -20.62 -23.76
N ALA A 2 -5.53 -20.45 -24.61
CA ALA A 2 -4.30 -19.74 -24.22
C ALA A 2 -4.51 -18.23 -23.97
N GLU A 3 -5.41 -17.60 -24.73
CA GLU A 3 -5.72 -16.16 -24.60
C GLU A 3 -6.55 -15.85 -23.34
N GLU A 4 -7.53 -16.69 -23.02
CA GLU A 4 -8.31 -16.61 -21.76
C GLU A 4 -7.44 -16.87 -20.54
N ALA A 5 -6.50 -17.82 -20.62
CA ALA A 5 -5.54 -18.07 -19.53
C ALA A 5 -4.63 -16.87 -19.30
N ARG A 6 -4.17 -16.20 -20.36
CA ARG A 6 -3.41 -14.94 -20.27
C ARG A 6 -4.24 -13.79 -19.71
N GLN A 7 -5.49 -13.65 -20.13
CA GLN A 7 -6.40 -12.63 -19.57
C GLN A 7 -6.72 -12.89 -18.09
N ASN A 8 -6.93 -14.14 -17.69
CA ASN A 8 -7.15 -14.48 -16.29
C ASN A 8 -5.89 -14.29 -15.45
N LEU A 9 -4.70 -14.55 -15.99
CA LEU A 9 -3.44 -14.21 -15.31
C LEU A 9 -3.33 -12.70 -15.11
N ALA A 10 -3.52 -11.90 -16.17
CA ALA A 10 -3.44 -10.45 -16.07
C ALA A 10 -4.48 -9.86 -15.09
N LYS A 11 -5.70 -10.40 -15.08
CA LYS A 11 -6.73 -10.03 -14.09
C LYS A 11 -6.30 -10.38 -12.67
N LYS A 12 -5.81 -11.60 -12.45
CA LYS A 12 -5.29 -12.02 -11.14
C LYS A 12 -4.12 -11.16 -10.68
N ASP A 13 -3.18 -10.84 -11.56
CA ASP A 13 -2.06 -9.94 -11.26
C ASP A 13 -2.58 -8.55 -10.87
N GLN A 14 -3.56 -8.02 -11.60
CA GLN A 14 -4.17 -6.73 -11.28
C GLN A 14 -4.96 -6.77 -9.96
N GLU A 15 -5.67 -7.85 -9.67
CA GLU A 15 -6.40 -8.04 -8.41
C GLU A 15 -5.43 -8.18 -7.22
N ILE A 16 -4.35 -8.95 -7.38
CA ILE A 16 -3.31 -9.06 -6.36
C ILE A 16 -2.63 -7.71 -6.16
N ALA A 17 -2.28 -7.00 -7.23
CA ALA A 17 -1.69 -5.66 -7.15
C ALA A 17 -2.62 -4.67 -6.43
N LYS A 18 -3.92 -4.65 -6.77
CA LYS A 18 -4.92 -3.85 -6.06
C LYS A 18 -5.02 -4.22 -4.59
N SER A 19 -5.11 -5.52 -4.27
CA SER A 19 -5.21 -5.98 -2.88
C SER A 19 -3.97 -5.59 -2.05
N VAL A 20 -2.77 -5.69 -2.63
CA VAL A 20 -1.54 -5.23 -1.99
C VAL A 20 -1.54 -3.71 -1.81
N GLN A 21 -2.02 -2.97 -2.82
CA GLN A 21 -2.12 -1.52 -2.77
C GLN A 21 -3.12 -1.05 -1.70
N ASP A 22 -4.27 -1.71 -1.59
CA ASP A 22 -5.29 -1.43 -0.57
C ASP A 22 -4.73 -1.70 0.84
N LYS A 23 -4.04 -2.83 1.04
CA LYS A 23 -3.36 -3.11 2.32
C LYS A 23 -2.31 -2.05 2.65
N ALA A 24 -1.55 -1.60 1.66
CA ALA A 24 -0.56 -0.55 1.86
C ALA A 24 -1.21 0.80 2.21
N MET A 25 -2.32 1.16 1.55
CA MET A 25 -3.10 2.35 1.89
C MET A 25 -3.69 2.27 3.30
N GLU A 26 -4.23 1.12 3.71
CA GLU A 26 -4.82 0.95 5.03
C GLU A 26 -3.76 1.06 6.13
N ALA A 27 -2.60 0.43 5.92
CA ALA A 27 -1.45 0.57 6.80
C ALA A 27 -0.96 2.03 6.87
N ALA A 28 -0.86 2.71 5.72
CA ALA A 28 -0.48 4.12 5.65
C ALA A 28 -1.46 5.02 6.39
N LYS A 29 -2.76 4.80 6.19
CA LYS A 29 -3.83 5.51 6.89
C LYS A 29 -3.74 5.30 8.40
N ALA A 30 -3.65 4.05 8.85
CA ALA A 30 -3.60 3.77 10.27
C ALA A 30 -2.32 4.29 10.96
N VAL A 31 -1.18 4.30 10.26
CA VAL A 31 0.04 4.95 10.77
C VAL A 31 -0.11 6.48 10.80
N GLY A 32 -0.77 7.06 9.79
CA GLY A 32 -1.14 8.46 9.76
C GLY A 32 -2.03 8.85 10.94
N ASP A 33 -3.13 8.12 11.14
CA ASP A 33 -4.08 8.30 12.23
C ASP A 33 -3.39 8.15 13.60
N ALA A 34 -2.58 7.10 13.78
CA ALA A 34 -1.85 6.86 15.04
C ALA A 34 -0.85 7.97 15.38
N LYS A 35 -0.34 8.68 14.37
CA LYS A 35 0.55 9.83 14.53
C LYS A 35 -0.16 11.18 14.55
N GLY A 36 -1.48 11.22 14.31
CA GLY A 36 -2.23 12.46 14.13
C GLY A 36 -1.87 13.23 12.85
N LEU A 37 -1.38 12.54 11.81
CA LEU A 37 -1.13 13.14 10.50
C LEU A 37 -2.45 13.26 9.73
N SER A 38 -2.85 14.49 9.40
CA SER A 38 -4.13 14.74 8.71
C SER A 38 -4.11 14.36 7.22
N VAL A 39 -2.93 14.34 6.59
CA VAL A 39 -2.76 13.99 5.18
C VAL A 39 -1.47 13.18 5.02
N VAL A 40 -1.56 12.05 4.33
CA VAL A 40 -0.41 11.24 3.92
C VAL A 40 -0.25 11.40 2.42
N MET A 41 0.94 11.81 1.98
CA MET A 41 1.28 11.97 0.58
C MET A 41 2.40 11.01 0.20
N THR A 42 2.46 10.61 -1.08
CA THR A 42 3.55 9.78 -1.59
C THR A 42 4.84 10.59 -1.67
N LYS A 43 5.97 9.91 -1.44
CA LYS A 43 7.29 10.54 -1.39
C LYS A 43 7.64 11.29 -2.67
N ASP A 44 7.14 10.83 -3.82
CA ASP A 44 7.35 11.46 -5.13
C ASP A 44 6.75 12.87 -5.24
N THR A 45 5.72 13.16 -4.43
CA THR A 45 5.04 14.47 -4.44
C THR A 45 5.61 15.46 -3.42
N VAL A 46 6.49 14.99 -2.54
CA VAL A 46 7.02 15.79 -1.42
C VAL A 46 8.50 16.06 -1.67
N LEU A 47 8.82 17.26 -2.16
CA LEU A 47 10.20 17.65 -2.47
C LEU A 47 11.03 17.94 -1.21
N TYR A 48 10.44 18.59 -0.20
CA TYR A 48 11.12 18.93 1.06
C TYR A 48 10.10 19.05 2.20
N GLY A 49 10.41 18.44 3.35
CA GLY A 49 9.57 18.46 4.56
C GLY A 49 8.62 17.27 4.69
N GLY A 50 7.88 17.22 5.81
CA GLY A 50 7.01 16.10 6.16
C GLY A 50 7.69 15.04 7.03
N VAL A 51 6.89 14.30 7.79
CA VAL A 51 7.36 13.15 8.57
C VAL A 51 7.29 11.92 7.67
N ASP A 52 8.45 11.33 7.37
CA ASP A 52 8.50 10.05 6.67
C ASP A 52 7.92 8.96 7.59
N ILE A 53 6.86 8.30 7.11
CA ILE A 53 6.21 7.19 7.81
C ILE A 53 6.43 5.84 7.13
N THR A 54 7.22 5.78 6.05
CA THR A 54 7.37 4.59 5.19
C THR A 54 7.84 3.37 5.99
N ASP A 55 8.83 3.52 6.88
CA ASP A 55 9.30 2.44 7.76
C ASP A 55 8.20 1.91 8.70
N GLN A 56 7.30 2.78 9.12
CA GLN A 56 6.25 2.44 10.08
C GLN A 56 5.09 1.76 9.39
N VAL A 57 4.77 2.21 8.17
CA VAL A 57 3.82 1.54 7.28
C VAL A 57 4.32 0.15 6.91
N LEU A 58 5.62 0.01 6.59
CA LEU A 58 6.26 -1.28 6.34
C LEU A 58 6.17 -2.21 7.56
N LYS A 59 6.47 -1.71 8.76
CA LYS A 59 6.31 -2.50 10.00
C LYS A 59 4.86 -2.89 10.26
N LYS A 60 3.91 -1.99 9.99
CA LYS A 60 2.47 -2.28 10.13
C LYS A 60 2.06 -3.36 9.15
N LEU A 61 2.38 -3.21 7.87
CA LEU A 61 2.15 -4.22 6.83
C LEU A 61 2.76 -5.58 7.18
N ALA A 62 4.00 -5.60 7.66
CA ALA A 62 4.65 -6.84 8.09
C ALA A 62 3.98 -7.48 9.30
N THR A 63 3.36 -6.68 10.18
CA THR A 63 2.60 -7.16 11.34
C THR A 63 1.22 -7.68 10.92
N ASP A 64 0.52 -6.95 10.05
CA ASP A 64 -0.79 -7.34 9.50
C ASP A 64 -0.68 -8.56 8.58
N ALA A 65 0.44 -8.75 7.87
CA ALA A 65 0.70 -9.95 7.08
C ALA A 65 1.07 -11.18 7.92
N LYS A 66 1.42 -11.00 9.20
CA LYS A 66 1.79 -12.08 10.12
C LYS A 66 0.60 -12.59 10.95
N LYS A 67 -0.55 -11.95 10.82
CA LYS A 67 -1.80 -12.27 11.53
C LYS A 67 -2.78 -12.96 10.59
#